data_AF-E4QAG1-F1
#
_entry.id   AF-E4QAG1-F1
#
_cell.length_a   1.000
_cell.length_b   1.000
_cell.length_c   1.000
_cell.angle_alpha   90.00
_cell.angle_beta   90.00
_cell.angle_gamma   90.00
#
_symmetry.space_group_name_H-M   'P 1'
#
loop_
_entity.id
_entity.type
_entity.pdbx_description
1 polymer ?
#
loop_
_entity_poly.entity_id
_entity_poly.type
_entity_poly.pdbx_seq_one_letter_code
_entity_poly.pdbx_strand_id
1 'polypeptide(L)'
;MSEDYMLEHTINKIAFELVNEKILDENEINKLLGVLCNDGVYAMWVYALDKLKGSNRNHKTGVEVPKIIKLSSKIEKVSNYIKNGSLEKVSELTEEINSLANEINNLQNDLEQLQGDERNKKAEEKRQKEKEKLKKEEEIKEKINQYFLDLANNLENLLFFKELFEKILIYARYHAKAMEDSK
;
A
#
# COMPACT_ATOMS: atom_id res chain seq x y z
N MET A 1 26.25 -8.14 -10.54
CA MET A 1 25.48 -8.61 -9.37
C MET A 1 24.44 -9.59 -9.89
N SER A 2 24.25 -10.75 -9.27
CA SER A 2 23.22 -11.72 -9.69
C SER A 2 21.81 -11.19 -9.41
N GLU A 3 20.83 -11.61 -10.20
CA GLU A 3 19.40 -11.25 -10.01
C GLU A 3 18.89 -11.61 -8.61
N ASP A 4 19.36 -12.73 -8.07
CA ASP A 4 19.02 -13.23 -6.73
C ASP A 4 19.44 -12.26 -5.61
N TYR A 5 20.60 -11.61 -5.75
CA TYR A 5 21.05 -10.58 -4.80
C TYR A 5 20.15 -9.33 -4.83
N MET A 6 19.62 -8.98 -6.02
CA MET A 6 18.73 -7.83 -6.17
C MET A 6 17.36 -8.09 -5.55
N LEU A 7 16.86 -9.34 -5.63
CA LEU A 7 15.61 -9.75 -5.01
C LEU A 7 15.70 -9.71 -3.47
N GLU A 8 16.74 -10.31 -2.90
CA GLU A 8 16.92 -10.34 -1.44
C GLU A 8 17.11 -8.93 -0.85
N HIS A 9 17.86 -8.08 -1.55
CA HIS A 9 17.99 -6.68 -1.17
C HIS A 9 16.63 -5.95 -1.18
N THR A 10 15.81 -6.18 -2.20
CA THR A 10 14.47 -5.59 -2.30
C THR A 10 13.54 -6.07 -1.18
N ILE A 11 13.55 -7.37 -0.87
CA ILE A 11 12.78 -7.96 0.24
C ILE A 11 13.12 -7.27 1.56
N ASN A 12 14.43 -7.19 1.89
CA ASN A 12 14.90 -6.54 3.11
C ASN A 12 14.54 -5.05 3.16
N LYS A 13 14.73 -4.35 2.04
CA LYS A 13 14.40 -2.93 1.94
C LYS A 13 12.92 -2.68 2.19
N ILE A 14 12.04 -3.48 1.59
CA ILE A 14 10.60 -3.35 1.80
C ILE A 14 10.23 -3.65 3.25
N ALA A 15 10.77 -4.72 3.83
CA ALA A 15 10.53 -5.08 5.22
C ALA A 15 10.91 -3.94 6.19
N PHE A 16 12.05 -3.30 5.98
CA PHE A 16 12.46 -2.13 6.74
C PHE A 16 11.53 -0.93 6.52
N GLU A 17 11.18 -0.62 5.27
CA GLU A 17 10.28 0.49 4.92
C GLU A 17 8.89 0.32 5.56
N LEU A 18 8.35 -0.90 5.64
CA LEU A 18 7.05 -1.18 6.26
C LEU A 18 7.00 -0.73 7.73
N VAL A 19 8.07 -0.97 8.48
CA VAL A 19 8.15 -0.62 9.91
C VAL A 19 8.55 0.84 10.09
N ASN A 20 9.63 1.26 9.42
CA ASN A 20 10.22 2.59 9.62
C ASN A 20 9.28 3.72 9.19
N GLU A 21 8.53 3.52 8.10
CA GLU A 21 7.51 4.48 7.64
C GLU A 21 6.17 4.31 8.39
N LYS A 22 6.13 3.48 9.44
CA LYS A 22 4.97 3.12 10.26
C LYS A 22 3.78 2.58 9.45
N ILE A 23 4.04 2.01 8.26
CA ILE A 23 2.99 1.46 7.39
C ILE A 23 2.29 0.33 8.13
N LEU A 24 3.08 -0.54 8.77
CA LEU A 24 2.59 -1.61 9.63
C LEU A 24 3.31 -1.56 10.99
N ASP A 25 2.54 -1.69 12.07
CA ASP A 25 3.09 -2.00 13.39
C ASP A 25 3.25 -3.52 13.61
N GLU A 26 3.86 -3.94 14.72
CA GLU A 26 4.11 -5.35 15.00
C GLU A 26 2.83 -6.19 15.04
N ASN A 27 1.74 -5.64 15.59
CA ASN A 27 0.46 -6.33 15.69
C ASN A 27 -0.20 -6.48 14.32
N GLU A 28 -0.14 -5.46 13.48
CA GLU A 28 -0.58 -5.50 12.09
C GLU A 28 0.23 -6.53 11.28
N ILE A 29 1.55 -6.56 11.45
CA ILE A 29 2.44 -7.55 10.80
C ILE A 29 2.08 -8.97 11.24
N ASN A 30 1.94 -9.22 12.54
CA ASN A 30 1.62 -10.55 13.07
C ASN A 30 0.28 -11.06 12.55
N LYS A 31 -0.75 -10.19 12.49
CA LYS A 31 -2.06 -10.58 11.97
C LYS A 31 -2.05 -10.83 10.46
N LEU A 32 -1.40 -9.95 9.68
CA LEU A 32 -1.25 -10.16 8.24
C LEU A 32 -0.50 -11.44 7.91
N LEU A 33 0.61 -11.69 8.60
CA LEU A 33 1.39 -12.90 8.44
C LEU A 33 0.56 -14.14 8.78
N GLY A 34 -0.20 -14.09 9.89
CA GLY A 34 -1.11 -15.18 10.27
C GLY A 34 -2.16 -15.49 9.21
N VAL A 35 -2.85 -14.48 8.67
CA VAL A 35 -3.85 -14.68 7.61
C VAL A 35 -3.19 -15.16 6.31
N LEU A 36 -2.03 -14.61 5.94
CA LEU A 36 -1.29 -15.05 4.74
C LEU A 36 -0.88 -16.53 4.82
N CYS A 37 -0.37 -16.96 5.96
CA CYS A 37 0.09 -18.33 6.16
C CYS A 37 -1.07 -19.34 6.22
N ASN A 38 -2.21 -18.96 6.84
CA ASN A 38 -3.33 -19.88 7.09
C ASN A 38 -4.39 -19.85 5.98
N ASP A 39 -4.78 -18.66 5.53
CA ASP A 39 -5.93 -18.45 4.64
C ASP A 39 -5.52 -18.00 3.23
N GLY A 40 -4.24 -17.66 3.05
CA GLY A 40 -3.65 -17.35 1.74
C GLY A 40 -3.68 -15.87 1.36
N VAL A 41 -3.19 -15.59 0.15
CA VAL A 41 -2.92 -14.24 -0.36
C VAL A 41 -4.18 -13.37 -0.44
N TYR A 42 -5.26 -13.91 -0.99
CA TYR A 42 -6.50 -13.13 -1.16
C TYR A 42 -7.15 -12.80 0.19
N ALA A 43 -7.20 -13.77 1.12
CA ALA A 43 -7.71 -13.54 2.47
C ALA A 43 -6.90 -12.47 3.21
N MET A 44 -5.57 -12.51 3.08
CA MET A 44 -4.68 -11.49 3.65
C MET A 44 -5.00 -10.10 3.08
N TRP A 45 -5.26 -9.99 1.78
CA TRP A 45 -5.60 -8.72 1.16
C TRP A 45 -6.95 -8.16 1.64
N VAL A 46 -7.99 -8.98 1.66
CA VAL A 46 -9.32 -8.56 2.17
C VAL A 46 -9.22 -8.15 3.65
N TYR A 47 -8.45 -8.90 4.43
CA TYR A 47 -8.15 -8.54 5.82
C TYR A 47 -7.43 -7.18 5.91
N ALA A 48 -6.43 -6.93 5.05
CA ALA A 48 -5.70 -5.67 5.02
C ALA A 48 -6.63 -4.48 4.72
N LEU A 49 -7.54 -4.64 3.75
CA LEU A 49 -8.53 -3.63 3.38
C LEU A 49 -9.46 -3.25 4.54
N ASP A 50 -9.93 -4.23 5.31
CA ASP A 50 -10.82 -3.99 6.43
C ASP A 50 -10.08 -3.44 7.66
N LYS A 51 -8.88 -3.94 7.95
CA LYS A 51 -8.19 -3.68 9.23
C LYS A 51 -7.15 -2.57 9.19
N LEU A 52 -6.51 -2.28 8.06
CA LEU A 52 -5.49 -1.23 7.97
C LEU A 52 -6.14 0.15 7.76
N LYS A 53 -6.79 0.63 8.82
CA LYS A 53 -7.42 1.96 8.85
C LYS A 53 -6.39 3.03 9.25
N GLY A 54 -6.52 4.23 8.68
CA GLY A 54 -5.68 5.39 8.99
C GLY A 54 -4.69 5.78 7.91
N SER A 55 -4.02 6.91 8.12
CA SER A 55 -3.10 7.53 7.16
C SER A 55 -1.81 7.95 7.85
N ASN A 56 -0.68 7.85 7.14
CA ASN A 56 0.62 8.32 7.63
C ASN A 56 1.12 9.45 6.74
N ARG A 57 1.69 10.50 7.34
CA ARG A 57 2.37 11.56 6.60
C ARG A 57 3.50 10.98 5.76
N ASN A 58 3.54 11.34 4.48
CA ASN A 58 4.62 11.02 3.57
C ASN A 58 5.79 11.96 3.90
N HIS A 59 6.95 11.40 4.24
CA HIS A 59 8.10 12.18 4.71
C HIS A 59 8.69 13.10 3.61
N LYS A 60 8.36 12.84 2.33
CA LYS A 60 8.84 13.62 1.18
C LYS A 60 7.89 14.75 0.75
N THR A 61 6.57 14.58 0.95
CA THR A 61 5.55 15.51 0.43
C THR A 61 4.67 16.13 1.52
N GLY A 62 4.79 15.68 2.78
CA GLY A 62 3.97 16.15 3.91
C GLY A 62 2.56 15.56 3.94
N VAL A 63 2.14 14.84 2.89
CA VAL A 63 0.73 14.44 2.71
C VAL A 63 0.38 13.16 3.46
N GLU A 64 -0.77 13.14 4.12
CA GLU A 64 -1.36 11.94 4.73
C GLU A 64 -1.87 10.96 3.68
N VAL A 65 -1.08 9.90 3.46
CA VAL A 65 -1.45 8.82 2.54
C VAL A 65 -1.96 7.62 3.37
N PRO A 66 -3.13 7.05 3.04
CA PRO A 66 -3.66 5.84 3.67
C PRO A 66 -2.65 4.69 3.73
N LYS A 67 -2.63 3.96 4.85
CA LYS A 67 -1.74 2.79 5.03
C LYS A 67 -1.87 1.79 3.90
N ILE A 68 -3.09 1.53 3.44
CA ILE A 68 -3.38 0.57 2.38
C ILE A 68 -2.72 0.96 1.05
N ILE A 69 -2.69 2.24 0.70
CA ILE A 69 -2.06 2.73 -0.54
C ILE A 69 -0.55 2.55 -0.43
N LYS A 70 0.04 2.89 0.73
CA LYS A 70 1.48 2.66 0.95
C LYS A 70 1.84 1.19 0.89
N LEU A 71 1.05 0.32 1.52
CA LEU A 71 1.27 -1.14 1.47
C LEU A 71 1.20 -1.64 0.01
N SER A 72 0.21 -1.19 -0.74
CA SER A 72 0.03 -1.55 -2.16
C SER A 72 1.22 -1.13 -3.01
N SER A 73 1.77 0.07 -2.79
CA SER A 73 3.01 0.50 -3.47
C SER A 73 4.21 -0.39 -3.16
N LYS A 74 4.27 -1.03 -1.97
CA LYS A 74 5.33 -1.99 -1.65
C LYS A 74 5.08 -3.35 -2.31
N ILE A 75 3.82 -3.82 -2.30
CA ILE A 75 3.37 -5.04 -2.98
C ILE A 75 3.71 -4.98 -4.48
N GLU A 76 3.48 -3.84 -5.11
CA GLU A 76 3.78 -3.62 -6.52
C GLU A 76 5.27 -3.79 -6.85
N LYS A 77 6.17 -3.25 -6.01
CA LYS A 77 7.62 -3.44 -6.18
C LYS A 77 8.01 -4.93 -6.15
N VAL A 78 7.37 -5.73 -5.31
CA VAL A 78 7.58 -7.19 -5.25
C VAL A 78 7.03 -7.84 -6.51
N SER A 79 5.87 -7.38 -6.96
CA SER A 79 5.16 -7.92 -8.13
C SER A 79 5.97 -7.81 -9.42
N ASN A 80 6.86 -6.83 -9.53
CA ASN A 80 7.77 -6.69 -10.66
C ASN A 80 8.72 -7.88 -10.82
N TYR A 81 9.01 -8.61 -9.74
CA TYR A 81 9.84 -9.83 -9.78
C TYR A 81 9.04 -11.09 -10.12
N ILE A 82 7.71 -11.01 -10.07
CA ILE A 82 6.80 -12.14 -10.30
C ILE A 82 6.46 -12.26 -11.79
N LYS A 83 6.67 -11.21 -12.59
CA LYS A 83 6.19 -11.12 -13.96
C LYS A 83 7.33 -11.07 -14.99
N ASN A 84 7.60 -12.19 -15.64
CA ASN A 84 8.39 -12.23 -16.89
C ASN A 84 7.59 -11.81 -18.16
N GLY A 85 6.39 -11.22 -18.04
CA GLY A 85 5.58 -10.83 -19.20
C GLY A 85 4.44 -9.82 -18.97
N SER A 86 4.46 -9.06 -17.88
CA SER A 86 3.38 -8.11 -17.54
C SER A 86 3.88 -6.80 -16.90
N LEU A 87 5.17 -6.49 -17.10
CA LEU A 87 5.82 -5.27 -16.63
C LEU A 87 5.14 -4.00 -17.17
N GLU A 88 4.67 -4.00 -18.42
CA GLU A 88 4.02 -2.83 -19.03
C GLU A 88 2.69 -2.48 -18.35
N LYS A 89 1.76 -3.43 -18.18
CA LYS A 89 0.45 -3.17 -17.53
C LYS A 89 0.55 -2.76 -16.06
N VAL A 90 1.54 -3.29 -15.33
CA VAL A 90 1.74 -2.92 -13.92
C VAL A 90 2.31 -1.52 -13.83
N SER A 91 3.32 -1.18 -14.66
CA SER A 91 3.88 0.18 -14.74
C SER A 91 2.81 1.23 -15.05
N GLU A 92 1.92 0.94 -16.00
CA GLU A 92 0.80 1.83 -16.34
C GLU A 92 -0.16 2.04 -15.15
N LEU A 93 -0.53 0.96 -14.45
CA LEU A 93 -1.37 1.06 -13.25
C LEU A 93 -0.70 1.89 -12.15
N THR A 94 0.61 1.77 -11.98
CA THR A 94 1.41 2.52 -11.01
C THR A 94 1.45 4.00 -11.31
N GLU A 95 1.70 4.35 -12.58
CA GLU A 95 1.73 5.73 -13.04
C GLU A 95 0.36 6.40 -12.83
N GLU A 96 -0.72 5.67 -13.12
CA GLU A 96 -2.07 6.14 -12.86
C GLU A 96 -2.36 6.30 -11.36
N ILE A 97 -1.98 5.33 -10.52
CA ILE A 97 -2.18 5.42 -9.06
C ILE A 97 -1.42 6.60 -8.47
N ASN A 98 -0.18 6.83 -8.91
CA ASN A 98 0.63 7.96 -8.44
C ASN A 98 0.06 9.29 -8.90
N SER A 99 -0.44 9.37 -10.14
CA SER A 99 -1.12 10.56 -10.65
C SER A 99 -2.38 10.87 -9.82
N LEU A 100 -3.24 9.88 -9.61
CA LEU A 100 -4.45 10.01 -8.78
C LEU A 100 -4.13 10.40 -7.34
N ALA A 101 -3.10 9.82 -6.73
CA ALA A 101 -2.65 10.17 -5.40
C ALA A 101 -2.20 11.65 -5.33
N ASN A 102 -1.48 12.14 -6.34
CA ASN A 102 -1.08 13.55 -6.40
C ASN A 102 -2.27 14.49 -6.55
N GLU A 103 -3.28 14.12 -7.34
CA GLU A 103 -4.51 14.89 -7.45
C GLU A 103 -5.29 14.95 -6.14
N ILE A 104 -5.40 13.84 -5.40
CA ILE A 104 -6.03 13.79 -4.07
C ILE A 104 -5.33 14.77 -3.12
N ASN A 105 -4.00 14.83 -3.18
CA ASN A 105 -3.21 15.70 -2.32
C ASN A 105 -3.47 17.18 -2.62
N ASN A 106 -3.52 17.55 -3.90
CA ASN A 106 -3.82 18.91 -4.30
C ASN A 106 -5.22 19.33 -3.81
N LEU A 107 -6.21 18.44 -3.95
CA LEU A 107 -7.56 18.69 -3.45
C LEU A 107 -7.60 18.86 -1.92
N GLN A 108 -6.82 18.09 -1.17
CA GLN A 108 -6.71 18.24 0.29
C GLN A 108 -6.10 19.58 0.70
N ASN A 109 -5.04 20.02 0.01
CA ASN A 109 -4.40 21.30 0.29
C ASN A 109 -5.37 22.46 0.02
N ASP A 110 -6.13 22.40 -1.07
CA ASP A 110 -7.16 23.40 -1.33
C ASP A 110 -8.25 23.41 -0.25
N LEU A 111 -8.66 22.23 0.25
CA LEU A 111 -9.65 22.12 1.33
C LEU A 111 -9.16 22.73 2.63
N GLU A 112 -7.87 22.60 2.94
CA GLU A 112 -7.24 23.25 4.09
C GLU A 112 -7.19 24.77 3.92
N GLN A 113 -6.86 25.26 2.72
CA GLN A 113 -6.86 26.70 2.43
C GLN A 113 -8.25 27.33 2.45
N LEU A 114 -9.30 26.55 2.12
CA LEU A 114 -10.68 27.00 2.22
C LEU A 114 -11.18 27.13 3.67
N GLN A 115 -10.42 26.76 4.71
CA GLN A 115 -10.80 26.99 6.10
C GLN A 115 -10.83 28.47 6.52
N GLY A 116 -10.30 29.40 5.70
CA GLY A 116 -10.42 30.85 5.90
C GLY A 116 -11.66 31.47 5.26
N ASP A 117 -12.76 31.56 6.02
CA ASP A 117 -13.99 32.37 5.82
C ASP A 117 -14.89 32.16 4.56
N GLU A 118 -16.20 32.37 4.76
CA GLU A 118 -17.39 32.24 3.88
C GLU A 118 -18.19 30.91 3.90
N ARG A 119 -19.36 30.96 4.59
CA ARG A 119 -20.07 29.82 5.21
C ARG A 119 -21.06 29.01 4.35
N ASN A 120 -21.36 29.33 3.09
CA ASN A 120 -22.35 28.54 2.31
C ASN A 120 -21.86 27.97 0.96
N LYS A 121 -20.88 28.58 0.29
CA LYS A 121 -20.31 28.03 -0.96
C LYS A 121 -19.21 27.00 -0.70
N LYS A 122 -18.39 27.23 0.34
CA LYS A 122 -17.29 26.36 0.76
C LYS A 122 -17.73 25.03 1.37
N ALA A 123 -18.93 24.97 1.96
CA ALA A 123 -19.47 23.73 2.50
C ALA A 123 -19.88 22.75 1.39
N GLU A 124 -20.44 23.27 0.29
CA GLU A 124 -20.79 22.49 -0.90
C GLU A 124 -19.52 22.01 -1.63
N GLU A 125 -18.54 22.90 -1.84
CA GLU A 125 -17.22 22.55 -2.39
C GLU A 125 -16.48 21.52 -1.53
N LYS A 126 -16.56 21.64 -0.20
CA LYS A 126 -15.97 20.68 0.73
C LYS A 126 -16.59 19.29 0.61
N ARG A 127 -17.93 19.21 0.55
CA ARG A 127 -18.65 17.96 0.31
C ARG A 127 -18.34 17.36 -1.06
N GLN A 128 -18.17 18.20 -2.08
CA GLN A 128 -17.81 17.76 -3.43
C GLN A 128 -16.43 17.09 -3.43
N LYS A 129 -15.43 17.73 -2.82
CA LYS A 129 -14.07 17.20 -2.73
C LYS A 129 -13.96 15.97 -1.82
N GLU A 130 -14.75 15.88 -0.76
CA GLU A 130 -14.86 14.66 0.07
C GLU A 130 -15.42 13.48 -0.74
N LYS A 131 -16.48 13.70 -1.53
CA LYS A 131 -17.04 12.67 -2.42
C LYS A 131 -16.06 12.25 -3.51
N GLU A 132 -15.33 13.20 -4.08
CA GLU A 132 -14.32 12.91 -5.11
C GLU A 132 -13.15 12.12 -4.55
N LYS A 133 -12.69 12.45 -3.33
CA LYS A 133 -11.70 11.66 -2.59
C LYS A 133 -12.18 10.23 -2.35
N LEU A 134 -13.41 10.06 -1.87
CA LEU A 134 -13.97 8.74 -1.59
C LEU A 134 -14.05 7.88 -2.87
N LYS A 135 -14.47 8.49 -3.98
CA LYS A 135 -14.53 7.84 -5.29
C LYS A 135 -13.15 7.38 -5.77
N LYS A 136 -12.12 8.21 -5.63
CA LYS A 136 -10.74 7.83 -6.00
C LYS A 136 -10.19 6.73 -5.08
N GLU A 137 -10.54 6.73 -3.80
CA GLU A 137 -10.18 5.64 -2.88
C GLU A 137 -10.84 4.32 -3.29
N GLU A 138 -12.10 4.34 -3.73
CA GLU A 138 -12.80 3.17 -4.27
C GLU A 138 -12.16 2.67 -5.57
N GLU A 139 -11.82 3.56 -6.51
CA GLU A 139 -11.13 3.20 -7.76
C GLU A 139 -9.78 2.53 -7.48
N ILE A 140 -9.02 3.02 -6.50
CA ILE A 140 -7.75 2.41 -6.08
C ILE A 140 -7.99 1.01 -5.52
N LYS A 141 -8.99 0.84 -4.64
CA LYS A 141 -9.34 -0.48 -4.08
C LYS A 141 -9.73 -1.47 -5.17
N GLU A 142 -10.52 -1.04 -6.14
CA GLU A 142 -10.97 -1.89 -7.25
C GLU A 142 -9.79 -2.35 -8.11
N LYS A 143 -8.87 -1.44 -8.44
CA LYS A 143 -7.64 -1.78 -9.18
C LYS A 143 -6.78 -2.80 -8.44
N ILE A 144 -6.60 -2.63 -7.12
CA ILE A 144 -5.80 -3.56 -6.34
C ILE A 144 -6.52 -4.91 -6.17
N ASN A 145 -7.84 -4.91 -5.99
CA ASN A 145 -8.65 -6.13 -6.01
C ASN A 145 -8.43 -6.89 -7.31
N GLN A 146 -8.48 -6.19 -8.45
CA GLN A 146 -8.24 -6.80 -9.75
C GLN A 146 -6.84 -7.40 -9.85
N TYR A 147 -5.80 -6.72 -9.35
CA TYR A 147 -4.45 -7.29 -9.28
C TYR A 147 -4.43 -8.63 -8.52
N PHE A 148 -5.08 -8.72 -7.35
CA PHE A 148 -5.09 -9.95 -6.57
C PHE A 148 -5.94 -11.06 -7.20
N LEU A 149 -6.99 -10.71 -7.94
CA LEU A 149 -7.75 -11.66 -8.77
C LEU A 149 -6.89 -12.20 -9.92
N ASP A 150 -6.18 -11.32 -10.62
CA ASP A 150 -5.26 -11.70 -11.70
C ASP A 150 -4.12 -12.59 -11.19
N LEU A 151 -3.61 -12.28 -9.99
CA LEU A 151 -2.62 -13.10 -9.31
C LEU A 151 -3.18 -14.50 -9.00
N ALA A 152 -4.42 -14.58 -8.50
CA ALA A 152 -5.08 -15.84 -8.20
C ALA A 152 -5.34 -16.70 -9.45
N ASN A 153 -5.48 -16.07 -10.63
CA ASN A 153 -5.64 -16.78 -11.90
C ASN A 153 -4.35 -17.47 -12.39
N ASN A 154 -3.19 -17.17 -11.79
CA ASN A 154 -1.93 -17.85 -12.10
C ASN A 154 -1.31 -18.43 -10.81
N LEU A 155 -1.39 -19.76 -10.67
CA LEU A 155 -0.93 -20.47 -9.47
C LEU A 155 0.57 -20.26 -9.18
N GLU A 156 1.42 -20.26 -10.20
CA GLU A 156 2.86 -20.06 -10.03
C GLU A 156 3.15 -18.67 -9.45
N ASN A 157 2.57 -17.63 -10.06
CA ASN A 157 2.70 -16.26 -9.57
C ASN A 157 2.13 -16.09 -8.16
N LEU A 158 0.99 -16.73 -7.88
CA LEU A 158 0.34 -16.69 -6.57
C LEU A 158 1.22 -17.29 -5.48
N LEU A 159 1.78 -18.48 -5.74
CA LEU A 159 2.67 -19.17 -4.80
C LEU A 159 3.95 -18.38 -4.60
N PHE A 160 4.54 -17.85 -5.68
CA PHE A 160 5.75 -17.04 -5.59
C PHE A 160 5.50 -15.74 -4.83
N PHE A 161 4.38 -15.05 -5.08
CA PHE A 161 3.99 -13.88 -4.27
C PHE A 161 3.88 -14.24 -2.79
N LYS A 162 3.20 -15.35 -2.48
CA LYS A 162 3.03 -15.80 -1.10
C LYS A 162 4.38 -15.96 -0.41
N GLU A 163 5.32 -16.67 -1.03
CA GLU A 163 6.65 -16.90 -0.48
C GLU A 163 7.42 -15.59 -0.25
N LEU A 164 7.45 -14.71 -1.25
CA LEU A 164 8.14 -13.42 -1.14
C LEU A 164 7.53 -12.55 -0.05
N PHE A 165 6.21 -12.44 -0.02
CA PHE A 165 5.52 -11.56 0.91
C PHE A 165 5.56 -12.10 2.35
N GLU A 166 5.50 -13.42 2.52
CA GLU A 166 5.72 -14.09 3.80
C GLU A 166 7.12 -13.76 4.36
N LYS A 167 8.16 -13.86 3.52
CA LYS A 167 9.53 -13.49 3.89
C LYS A 167 9.65 -12.01 4.27
N ILE A 168 9.03 -11.11 3.51
CA ILE A 168 8.97 -9.67 3.81
C ILE A 168 8.34 -9.43 5.19
N LEU A 169 7.20 -10.05 5.49
CA LEU A 169 6.51 -9.87 6.76
C LEU A 169 7.30 -10.46 7.94
N ILE A 170 7.99 -11.58 7.75
CA ILE A 170 8.90 -12.15 8.75
C ILE A 170 10.04 -11.18 9.07
N TYR A 171 10.68 -10.61 8.05
CA TYR A 171 11.75 -9.62 8.23
C TYR A 171 11.24 -8.33 8.87
N ALA A 172 10.06 -7.86 8.45
CA ALA A 172 9.41 -6.70 9.06
C ALA A 172 9.15 -6.93 10.55
N ARG A 173 8.72 -8.14 10.94
CA ARG A 173 8.54 -8.51 12.35
C ARG A 173 9.85 -8.40 13.14
N TYR A 174 10.97 -8.86 12.59
CA TYR A 174 12.27 -8.71 13.24
C TYR A 174 12.68 -7.24 13.39
N HIS A 175 12.45 -6.41 12.36
CA HIS A 175 12.70 -4.97 12.45
C HIS A 175 11.82 -4.29 13.51
N ALA A 176 10.53 -4.64 13.58
CA ALA A 176 9.61 -4.08 14.56
C ALA A 176 10.05 -4.40 16.00
N LYS A 177 10.42 -5.66 16.27
CA LYS A 177 10.95 -6.08 17.58
C LYS A 177 12.24 -5.35 17.95
N ALA A 178 13.19 -5.28 17.02
CA ALA A 178 14.45 -4.58 17.27
C ALA A 178 14.25 -3.09 17.59
N MET A 179 13.26 -2.44 16.99
CA MET A 179 12.91 -1.05 17.30
C MET A 179 12.25 -0.90 18.68
N GLU A 180 11.49 -1.90 19.14
CA GLU A 180 10.89 -1.89 20.48
C GLU A 180 11.94 -2.12 21.58
N ASP A 181 12.84 -3.08 21.38
CA ASP A 181 13.94 -3.39 22.30
C ASP A 181 14.95 -2.22 22.44
N SER A 182 14.95 -1.28 21.49
CA SER A 182 15.82 -0.11 21.48
C SER A 182 15.26 1.15 22.15
N LYS A 183 14.03 1.10 22.68
CA LYS A 183 13.35 2.20 23.41
C LYS A 183 13.52 2.07 24.91
#